data_AF-R8NHR4-F1
#
_entry.id   AF-R8NHR4-F1
#
_cell.length_a   1.000
_cell.length_b   1.000
_cell.length_c   1.000
_cell.angle_alpha   90.00
_cell.angle_beta   90.00
_cell.angle_gamma   90.00
#
_symmetry.space_group_name_H-M   'P 1'
#
loop_
_entity.id
_entity.type
_entity.pdbx_description
1 polymer ?
#
loop_
_entity_poly.entity_id
_entity_poly.type
_entity_poly.pdbx_seq_one_letter_code
_entity_poly.pdbx_strand_id
1 'polypeptide(L)' 'MEYKIKVTIGNYVQFSYRKNSNLQLMGYVVSVLQNTIVVDISEIMGIEVDDVRQVKTWLL' A
#
# COMPACT_ATOMS: atom_id res chain seq x y z
N MET A 1 -12.72 20.40 -3.23
CA MET A 1 -12.62 19.92 -1.85
C MET A 1 -11.80 18.66 -1.88
N GLU A 2 -10.57 18.69 -1.35
CA GLU A 2 -9.75 17.48 -1.22
C GLU A 2 -10.38 16.57 -0.17
N TYR A 3 -10.81 15.39 -0.59
CA TYR A 3 -11.16 14.33 0.34
C TYR A 3 -9.86 13.77 0.90
N LYS A 4 -9.41 14.30 2.05
CA LYS A 4 -8.34 13.68 2.82
C LYS A 4 -8.85 12.36 3.39
N ILE A 5 -8.59 11.27 2.68
CA ILE A 5 -8.85 9.92 3.17
C ILE A 5 -7.90 9.70 4.36
N LYS A 6 -8.46 9.65 5.56
CA LYS A 6 -7.71 9.32 6.78
C LYS A 6 -7.55 7.81 6.83
N VAL A 7 -6.39 7.32 6.42
CA VAL A 7 -6.05 5.89 6.48
C VAL A 7 -5.75 5.50 7.93
N THR A 8 -6.35 4.42 8.40
CA THR A 8 -6.14 3.84 9.74
C THR A 8 -5.65 2.40 9.66
N ILE A 9 -5.03 1.92 10.74
CA ILE A 9 -4.69 0.49 10.91
C ILE A 9 -5.96 -0.34 10.72
N GLY A 10 -5.83 -1.46 9.99
CA GLY A 10 -6.93 -2.36 9.63
C GLY A 10 -7.72 -1.95 8.38
N ASN A 11 -7.47 -0.78 7.77
CA ASN A 11 -8.05 -0.49 6.45
C ASN A 11 -7.49 -1.44 5.40
N TYR A 12 -8.36 -1.92 4.52
CA TYR A 12 -7.98 -2.63 3.31
C TYR A 12 -7.71 -1.60 2.20
N VAL A 13 -6.53 -1.67 1.59
CA VAL A 13 -6.09 -0.68 0.59
C VAL A 13 -5.59 -1.37 -0.65
N GLN A 14 -5.74 -0.71 -1.79
CA GLN A 14 -5.27 -1.16 -3.10
C GLN A 14 -4.41 -0.07 -3.74
N PHE A 15 -3.27 -0.43 -4.31
CA PHE A 15 -2.32 0.51 -4.91
C PHE A 15 -1.47 -0.13 -6.01
N SER A 16 -1.05 0.68 -6.99
CA SER A 16 -0.16 0.21 -8.06
C SER A 16 1.25 -0.09 -7.57
N TYR A 17 1.82 -1.21 -8.05
CA TYR A 17 3.21 -1.56 -7.82
C TYR A 17 4.14 -0.65 -8.62
N ARG A 18 5.19 -0.12 -7.99
CA ARG A 18 6.03 0.92 -8.63
C ARG A 18 6.79 0.42 -9.86
N LYS A 19 7.23 -0.84 -9.86
CA LYS A 19 8.00 -1.41 -10.99
C LYS A 19 7.09 -1.87 -12.14
N ASN A 20 5.80 -2.11 -11.87
CA ASN A 20 4.83 -2.52 -12.87
C ASN A 20 3.47 -1.92 -12.54
N SER A 21 3.12 -0.81 -13.20
CA SER A 21 1.86 -0.10 -12.97
C SER A 21 0.61 -0.89 -13.34
N ASN A 22 0.75 -1.94 -14.17
CA ASN A 22 -0.35 -2.85 -14.50
C ASN A 22 -0.63 -3.84 -13.35
N LEU A 23 0.31 -3.97 -12.42
CA LEU A 23 0.14 -4.78 -11.22
C LEU A 23 -0.41 -3.92 -10.08
N GLN A 24 -1.51 -4.39 -9.49
CA GLN A 24 -2.08 -3.80 -8.29
C GLN A 24 -1.83 -4.73 -7.10
N LEU A 25 -1.35 -4.12 -6.01
CA LEU A 25 -1.20 -4.78 -4.72
C LEU A 25 -2.35 -4.36 -3.82
N MET A 26 -2.78 -5.27 -2.97
CA MET A 26 -3.88 -5.09 -2.04
C MET A 26 -3.57 -5.80 -0.71
N GLY A 27 -4.09 -5.25 0.38
CA GLY A 27 -3.79 -5.77 1.71
C GLY A 27 -4.21 -4.84 2.84
N TYR A 28 -3.86 -5.22 4.06
CA TYR A 28 -4.26 -4.52 5.28
C TYR A 28 -3.18 -3.57 5.78
N VAL A 29 -3.57 -2.37 6.19
CA VAL A 29 -2.67 -1.42 6.85
C VAL A 29 -2.32 -1.93 8.24
N VAL A 30 -1.06 -2.28 8.47
CA VAL A 30 -0.54 -2.75 9.76
C VAL A 30 0.16 -1.65 10.56
N SER A 31 0.56 -0.56 9.90
CA SER A 31 1.14 0.61 10.57
C SER A 31 0.93 1.89 9.76
N VAL A 32 0.80 3.01 10.47
CA VAL A 32 0.67 4.36 9.90
C VAL A 32 1.76 5.24 10.51
N LEU A 33 2.69 5.70 9.68
CA LEU A 33 3.71 6.70 9.97
C LEU A 33 3.27 8.05 9.39
N GLN A 34 4.05 9.11 9.61
CA GLN A 34 3.66 10.48 9.23
C GLN A 34 3.21 10.62 7.76
N ASN A 35 3.97 10.08 6.81
CA ASN A 35 3.67 10.15 5.37
C ASN A 35 3.72 8.77 4.69
N THR A 36 3.68 7.69 5.47
CA THR A 36 3.90 6.33 4.98
C THR A 36 2.98 5.38 5.70
N ILE A 37 2.39 4.46 4.95
CA ILE A 37 1.64 3.33 5.51
C ILE A 37 2.41 2.05 5.22
N VAL A 38 2.39 1.13 6.18
CA VAL A 38 2.91 -0.23 5.99
C VAL A 38 1.70 -1.13 5.76
N VAL A 39 1.72 -1.85 4.64
CA VAL A 39 0.62 -2.72 4.22
C VAL A 39 1.13 -4.15 4.19
N ASP A 40 0.42 -5.04 4.88
CA ASP A 40 0.63 -6.47 4.75
C ASP A 40 -0.10 -6.97 3.50
N ILE A 41 0.68 -7.50 2.55
CA ILE A 41 0.23 -7.98 1.24
C ILE A 41 0.25 -9.52 1.15
N SER A 42 0.36 -10.21 2.29
CA SER A 42 0.45 -11.69 2.34
C SER A 42 -0.75 -12.40 1.71
N GLU A 43 -1.92 -11.75 1.63
CA GLU A 43 -3.10 -12.29 0.93
C GLU A 43 -2.87 -12.47 -0.58
N ILE A 44 -1.91 -11.75 -1.16
CA ILE A 44 -1.56 -11.89 -2.58
C ILE A 44 -0.69 -13.13 -2.76
N MET A 45 -1.31 -14.31 -2.70
CA MET A 45 -0.63 -15.56 -3.07
C MET A 45 -0.34 -15.58 -4.58
N GLY A 46 0.93 -15.70 -4.96
CA GLY A 46 1.34 -16.01 -6.34
C GLY A 46 2.07 -14.92 -7.11
N ILE A 47 2.41 -13.79 -6.48
CA ILE A 47 3.29 -12.78 -7.09
C ILE A 47 4.66 -12.86 -6.42
N GLU A 48 5.66 -13.37 -7.14
CA GLU A 48 7.06 -13.15 -6.79
C GLU A 48 7.37 -11.66 -6.96
N VAL A 49 7.25 -10.93 -5.85
CA VAL A 49 7.75 -9.56 -5.79
C VAL A 49 9.22 -9.65 -5.39
N ASP A 50 10.10 -9.57 -6.38
CA ASP A 50 11.58 -9.64 -6.24
C ASP A 50 12.16 -8.53 -5.33
N ASP A 51 11.32 -7.61 -4.83
CA ASP A 51 11.71 -6.47 -4.01
C ASP A 51 10.60 -6.15 -2.99
N VAL A 52 10.73 -6.68 -1.78
CA VAL A 52 9.69 -6.65 -0.71
C VAL A 52 9.44 -5.24 -0.15
N ARG A 53 10.23 -4.23 -0.56
CA ARG A 53 10.23 -2.89 0.04
C ARG A 53 9.87 -1.82 -0.98
N GLN A 54 8.60 -1.37 -0.97
CA GLN A 54 8.15 -0.19 -1.70
C GLN A 54 7.79 0.94 -0.73
N VAL A 55 8.39 2.12 -0.92
CA VAL A 55 7.98 3.36 -0.25
C VAL A 55 7.09 4.15 -1.21
N LYS A 56 5.84 4.41 -0.81
CA LYS A 56 4.94 5.33 -1.50
C LYS A 56 4.60 6.48 -0.55
N THR A 57 5.01 7.69 -0.91
CA THR A 57 4.63 8.93 -0.24
C THR A 57 3.27 9.34 -0.76
N TRP A 58 2.26 9.35 0.10
CA TRP A 58 1.01 10.04 -0.23
C TRP A 58 1.23 11.52 0.07
N LEU A 59 1.30 12.36 -0.97
CA LEU A 59 1.13 13.80 -0.79
C LEU A 59 -0.30 14.01 -0.32
N LEU A 60 -0.40 14.50 0.92
CA LEU A 60 -1.63 14.90 1.60
C LEU A 60 -2.32 16.07 0.91
#